data_AF-A0A147J5E1-F1
#
_entry.id   AF-A0A147J5E1-F1
#
_cell.length_a   1.000
_cell.length_b   1.000
_cell.length_c   1.000
_cell.angle_alpha   90.00
_cell.angle_beta   90.00
_cell.angle_gamma   90.00
#
_symmetry.space_group_name_H-M   'P 1'
#
loop_
_entity.id
_entity.type
_entity.pdbx_description
1 polymer ?
#
loop_
_entity_poly.entity_id
_entity_poly.type
_entity_poly.pdbx_seq_one_letter_code
_entity_poly.pdbx_strand_id
1 'polypeptide(L)'
;TRALTYLFAEQLDFAWPGEPIATDGEAAARIWSGHAGNTPFSPHRTFGETVDRVRMEGMLWPQGATADTTRKPLPATLVWERCNGFGFRVTRFWTGTTPPRPGAETSCSRRP
;
A
#
# COMPACT_ATOMS: atom_id res chain seq x y z
N THR A 1 15.41 -2.98 4.72
CA THR A 1 14.82 -2.22 3.60
C THR A 1 14.80 -3.01 2.29
N ARG A 2 15.92 -3.58 1.81
CA ARG A 2 15.98 -4.29 0.51
C ARG A 2 14.96 -5.43 0.35
N ALA A 3 14.64 -6.16 1.42
CA ALA A 3 13.62 -7.22 1.40
C ALA A 3 12.17 -6.68 1.22
N LEU A 4 11.88 -5.49 1.75
CA LEU A 4 10.56 -4.86 1.66
C LEU A 4 10.30 -4.27 0.27
N THR A 5 11.34 -3.85 -0.44
CA THR A 5 11.22 -3.39 -1.85
C THR A 5 10.58 -4.46 -2.73
N TYR A 6 10.89 -5.74 -2.48
CA TYR A 6 10.24 -6.83 -3.20
C TYR A 6 8.75 -6.96 -2.88
N LEU A 7 8.19 -6.37 -1.82
CA LEU A 7 6.74 -6.42 -1.63
C LEU A 7 6.00 -5.53 -2.62
N PHE A 8 6.64 -4.51 -3.18
CA PHE A 8 6.03 -3.51 -4.04
C PHE A 8 6.35 -3.79 -5.50
N ALA A 9 5.41 -3.44 -6.38
CA ALA A 9 5.68 -3.42 -7.81
C ALA A 9 6.71 -2.33 -8.15
N GLU A 10 7.43 -2.50 -9.25
CA GLU A 10 8.43 -1.51 -9.70
C GLU A 10 7.76 -0.16 -9.98
N GLN A 11 6.56 -0.20 -10.56
CA GLN A 11 5.69 0.95 -10.81
C GLN A 11 4.35 0.72 -10.11
N LEU A 12 3.96 1.65 -9.24
CA LEU A 12 2.77 1.55 -8.40
C LEU A 12 2.23 2.94 -8.06
N ASP A 13 1.02 3.02 -7.50
CA ASP A 13 0.51 4.26 -6.90
C ASP A 13 0.39 4.07 -5.37
N PHE A 14 1.32 4.65 -4.61
CA PHE A 14 1.39 4.48 -3.15
C PHE A 14 1.21 5.81 -2.42
N ALA A 15 0.06 5.98 -1.77
CA ALA A 15 -0.30 7.19 -1.02
C ALA A 15 -0.40 6.89 0.48
N TRP A 16 0.53 7.42 1.26
CA TRP A 16 0.53 7.35 2.73
C TRP A 16 0.13 8.71 3.33
N PRO A 17 -0.60 8.76 4.45
CA PRO A 17 -0.98 10.03 5.07
C PRO A 17 0.22 10.91 5.40
N GLY A 18 0.23 12.14 4.87
CA GLY A 18 1.28 13.13 5.13
C GLY A 18 2.57 12.96 4.32
N GLU A 19 2.63 11.96 3.44
CA GLU A 19 3.78 11.72 2.55
C GLU A 19 3.43 12.10 1.10
N PRO A 20 4.43 12.47 0.28
CA PRO A 20 4.27 12.51 -1.17
C PRO A 20 3.85 11.14 -1.72
N ILE A 21 3.07 11.13 -2.80
CA ILE A 21 2.71 9.89 -3.49
C ILE A 21 4.00 9.27 -4.06
N ALA A 22 4.28 8.02 -3.71
CA ALA A 22 5.37 7.24 -4.28
C ALA A 22 4.89 6.49 -5.53
N THR A 23 5.66 6.59 -6.61
CA THR A 23 5.36 5.97 -7.91
C THR A 23 6.24 4.75 -8.23
N ASP A 24 7.25 4.49 -7.40
CA ASP A 24 8.16 3.36 -7.52
C ASP A 24 8.28 2.55 -6.21
N GLY A 25 8.60 1.27 -6.36
CA GLY A 25 8.63 0.31 -5.25
C GLY A 25 9.70 0.61 -4.19
N GLU A 26 10.78 1.32 -4.55
CA GLU A 26 11.81 1.69 -3.59
C GLU A 26 11.32 2.81 -2.67
N ALA A 27 10.73 3.86 -3.23
CA ALA A 27 10.11 4.94 -2.48
C ALA A 27 8.99 4.42 -1.57
N ALA A 28 8.10 3.56 -2.10
CA ALA A 28 7.04 2.95 -1.30
C ALA A 28 7.58 2.11 -0.14
N ALA A 29 8.64 1.31 -0.36
CA ALA A 29 9.26 0.53 0.69
C ALA A 29 9.91 1.39 1.77
N ARG A 30 10.51 2.53 1.41
CA ARG A 30 11.06 3.50 2.38
C ARG A 30 9.96 4.09 3.25
N ILE A 31 8.86 4.54 2.65
CA ILE A 31 7.70 5.08 3.38
C ILE A 31 7.12 4.01 4.30
N TRP A 32 6.83 2.82 3.78
CA TRP A 32 6.29 1.73 4.59
C TRP A 32 7.19 1.38 5.77
N SER A 33 8.50 1.26 5.55
CA SER A 33 9.47 0.94 6.61
C SER A 33 9.54 2.02 7.69
N GLY A 34 9.40 3.30 7.31
CA GLY A 34 9.46 4.42 8.24
C GLY A 34 8.22 4.55 9.13
N HIS A 35 7.06 4.10 8.64
CA HIS A 35 5.78 4.37 9.31
C HIS A 35 5.08 3.12 9.85
N ALA A 36 5.20 1.95 9.22
CA ALA A 36 4.35 0.79 9.54
C ALA A 36 4.50 0.27 10.98
N GLY A 37 5.65 0.52 11.63
CA GLY A 37 5.85 0.17 13.04
C GLY A 37 5.03 1.05 14.00
N ASN A 38 4.87 2.33 13.68
CA ASN A 38 4.12 3.28 14.49
C ASN A 38 2.68 3.46 14.00
N THR A 39 2.39 3.12 12.75
CA THR A 39 1.06 3.25 12.15
C THR A 39 0.73 1.96 11.42
N PRO A 40 0.47 0.85 12.14
CA PRO A 40 0.22 -0.44 11.52
C PRO A 40 -1.07 -0.43 10.69
N PHE A 41 -1.02 -1.15 9.57
CA PHE A 41 -2.20 -1.49 8.76
C PHE A 41 -2.83 -2.78 9.26
N SER A 42 -4.11 -2.72 9.62
CA SER A 42 -4.91 -3.87 10.03
C SER A 42 -5.98 -4.15 8.97
N PRO A 43 -5.86 -5.24 8.18
CA PRO A 43 -6.87 -5.61 7.20
C PRO A 43 -8.16 -6.08 7.91
N HIS A 44 -9.31 -5.65 7.42
CA HIS A 44 -10.64 -6.05 7.92
C HIS A 44 -11.40 -6.88 6.90
N ARG A 45 -11.22 -6.59 5.61
CA ARG A 45 -11.86 -7.30 4.51
C ARG A 45 -10.85 -7.58 3.41
N THR A 46 -10.92 -8.78 2.86
CA THR A 46 -10.08 -9.21 1.75
C THR A 46 -10.98 -9.69 0.62
N PHE A 47 -10.77 -9.12 -0.56
CA PHE A 47 -11.52 -9.42 -1.77
C PHE A 47 -10.57 -10.06 -2.78
N GLY A 48 -10.78 -11.33 -3.11
CA GLY A 48 -10.16 -11.96 -4.28
C GLY A 48 -10.94 -11.53 -5.52
N GLU A 49 -10.56 -10.40 -6.11
CA GLU A 49 -11.30 -9.81 -7.23
C GLU A 49 -11.07 -10.59 -8.54
N THR A 50 -9.88 -11.14 -8.71
CA THR A 50 -9.55 -12.13 -9.76
C THR A 50 -8.49 -13.12 -9.23
N VAL A 51 -8.13 -14.12 -10.04
CA VAL A 51 -7.01 -15.04 -9.74
C VAL A 51 -5.64 -14.35 -9.63
N ASP A 52 -5.56 -13.11 -10.13
CA ASP A 52 -4.35 -12.30 -10.22
C ASP A 52 -4.47 -10.98 -9.46
N ARG A 53 -5.57 -10.73 -8.73
CA ARG A 53 -5.80 -9.46 -8.04
C ARG A 53 -6.54 -9.63 -6.72
N VAL A 54 -5.94 -9.11 -5.66
CA VAL A 54 -6.50 -9.09 -4.31
C VAL A 54 -6.57 -7.66 -3.81
N ARG A 55 -7.73 -7.24 -3.32
CA ARG A 55 -7.90 -5.95 -2.65
C ARG A 55 -8.17 -6.19 -1.17
N MET A 56 -7.43 -5.51 -0.31
CA MET A 56 -7.63 -5.52 1.13
C MET A 56 -8.10 -4.14 1.57
N GLU A 57 -9.23 -4.09 2.27
CA GLU A 57 -9.70 -2.92 2.98
C GLU A 57 -9.41 -3.12 4.47
N GLY A 58 -8.95 -2.06 5.13
CA GLY A 58 -8.60 -2.10 6.54
C GLY A 58 -8.47 -0.70 7.12
N MET A 59 -7.77 -0.63 8.24
CA MET A 59 -7.50 0.63 8.94
C MET A 59 -6.01 0.79 9.17
N LEU A 60 -5.47 1.98 8.93
CA LEU A 60 -4.23 2.43 9.53
C LEU A 60 -4.52 2.94 10.94
N TRP A 61 -3.70 2.52 11.89
CA TRP A 61 -3.82 2.90 13.30
C TRP A 61 -2.64 3.78 13.71
N PRO A 62 -2.71 5.12 13.55
CA PRO A 62 -1.59 5.96 13.93
C PRO A 62 -1.37 5.90 15.44
N GLN A 63 -0.26 5.32 15.88
CA GLN A 63 0.18 5.37 17.27
C GLN A 63 0.89 6.71 17.50
N GLY A 64 0.56 7.37 18.61
CA GLY A 64 1.23 8.57 19.09
C GLY A 64 2.01 8.26 20.36
N ALA A 65 3.25 8.75 20.44
CA ALA A 65 4.14 8.61 21.59
C ALA A 65 3.76 9.49 22.80
N THR A 66 2.55 10.06 22.83
CA THR A 66 2.05 10.84 23.97
C THR A 66 0.55 10.58 24.18
N ALA A 67 0.15 10.51 25.45
CA ALA A 67 -1.18 10.13 25.91
C ALA A 67 -2.34 11.07 25.48
N ASP A 68 -2.04 12.14 24.76
CA ASP A 68 -2.95 13.27 24.55
C ASP A 68 -3.42 13.44 23.08
N THR A 69 -2.99 12.58 22.16
CA THR A 69 -3.50 12.58 20.79
C THR A 69 -4.27 11.30 20.48
N THR A 70 -5.59 11.36 20.63
CA THR A 70 -6.54 10.36 20.09
C THR A 70 -6.56 10.45 18.56
N ARG A 71 -5.49 9.98 17.90
CA ARG A 71 -5.51 9.85 16.44
C ARG A 71 -6.51 8.77 16.05
N LYS A 72 -7.55 9.16 15.30
CA LYS A 72 -8.57 8.24 14.81
C LYS A 72 -7.96 7.31 13.75
N PRO A 73 -8.38 6.04 13.71
CA PRO A 73 -7.95 5.13 12.67
C PRO A 73 -8.42 5.64 11.29
N LEU A 74 -7.56 5.48 10.29
CA LEU A 74 -7.83 5.94 8.93
C LEU A 74 -8.18 4.74 8.05
N PRO A 75 -9.32 4.74 7.33
CA PRO A 75 -9.62 3.68 6.38
C PRO A 75 -8.54 3.65 5.31
N ALA A 76 -8.06 2.46 4.97
CA ALA A 76 -7.00 2.26 4.00
C ALA A 76 -7.33 1.07 3.09
N THR A 77 -6.89 1.17 1.85
CA THR A 77 -7.01 0.12 0.85
C THR A 77 -5.64 -0.24 0.31
N LEU A 78 -5.37 -1.53 0.23
CA LEU A 78 -4.14 -2.11 -0.29
C LEU A 78 -4.50 -3.07 -1.42
N VAL A 79 -3.92 -2.90 -2.60
CA VAL A 79 -4.15 -3.76 -3.76
C VAL A 79 -2.88 -4.52 -4.09
N TRP A 80 -3.03 -5.83 -4.22
CA TRP A 80 -2.01 -6.77 -4.65
C TRP A 80 -2.37 -7.32 -6.02
N GLU A 81 -1.40 -7.38 -6.91
CA GLU A 81 -1.54 -8.01 -8.23
C GLU A 81 -0.46 -9.05 -8.44
N ARG A 82 -0.77 -10.13 -9.15
CA ARG A 82 0.22 -11.13 -9.56
C ARG A 82 1.10 -10.51 -10.65
N CYS A 83 2.41 -10.55 -10.45
CA CYS A 83 3.39 -10.04 -11.41
C CYS A 83 4.19 -11.21 -11.98
N ASN A 84 4.26 -11.32 -13.31
CA ASN A 84 4.79 -12.44 -14.08
C ASN A 84 6.10 -13.02 -13.47
N GLY A 85 6.00 -14.18 -12.81
CA GLY A 85 7.15 -14.95 -12.29
C GLY A 85 7.58 -14.68 -10.83
N PHE A 86 7.04 -13.66 -10.15
CA PHE A 86 7.54 -13.24 -8.82
C PHE A 86 6.49 -13.31 -7.69
N GLY A 87 5.25 -13.70 -7.99
CA GLY A 87 4.15 -13.76 -7.04
C GLY A 87 3.35 -12.45 -6.95
N PHE A 88 2.57 -12.29 -5.89
CA PHE A 88 1.80 -11.07 -5.65
C PHE A 88 2.69 -9.93 -5.17
N ARG A 89 2.48 -8.73 -5.73
CA ARG A 89 3.12 -7.48 -5.31
C ARG A 89 2.07 -6.43 -5.04
N VAL A 90 2.35 -5.51 -4.12
CA VAL A 90 1.54 -4.32 -3.89
C VAL A 90 1.67 -3.40 -5.10
N THR A 91 0.53 -3.10 -5.73
CA THR A 91 0.45 -2.17 -6.86
C THR A 91 -0.25 -0.88 -6.53
N ARG A 92 -1.07 -0.86 -5.46
CA ARG A 92 -1.69 0.37 -4.95
C ARG A 92 -1.84 0.35 -3.44
N PHE A 93 -1.68 1.51 -2.82
CA PHE A 93 -2.06 1.74 -1.44
C PHE A 93 -2.60 3.16 -1.28
N TRP A 94 -3.68 3.33 -0.53
CA TRP A 94 -4.18 4.66 -0.20
C TRP A 94 -5.03 4.67 1.05
N THR A 95 -5.19 5.85 1.64
CA THR A 95 -6.15 6.12 2.71
C THR A 95 -7.36 6.90 2.22
N GLY A 96 -8.52 6.66 2.82
CA GLY A 96 -9.78 7.28 2.43
C GLY A 96 -10.52 6.48 1.35
N THR A 97 -11.59 7.07 0.83
CA THR A 97 -12.52 6.42 -0.12
C THR A 97 -12.11 6.56 -1.58
N THR A 98 -11.24 7.52 -1.89
CA THR A 98 -10.85 7.82 -3.27
C THR A 98 -9.43 7.29 -3.52
N PRO A 99 -9.24 6.36 -4.46
CA PRO A 99 -7.90 5.96 -4.86
C PRO A 99 -7.15 7.18 -5.45
N PRO A 100 -5.82 7.26 -5.29
CA PRO A 100 -5.02 8.22 -6.03
C PRO A 100 -5.34 8.07 -7.53
N ARG A 101 -5.44 9.20 -8.23
CA ARG A 101 -5.69 9.19 -9.68
C ARG A 101 -4.65 8.26 -10.32
N PRO A 102 -5.06 7.27 -11.15
CA PRO A 102 -4.13 6.33 -11.73
C PRO A 102 -3.04 7.10 -12.47
N GLY A 103 -1.83 7.08 -11.92
CA GLY A 103 -0.70 7.84 -12.42
C GLY A 103 0.27 6.95 -13.18
N ALA A 104 0.40 5.69 -12.75
CA ALA A 104 1.23 4.69 -13.38
C ALA A 104 0.40 3.48 -13.83
N GLU A 105 0.59 3.07 -15.09
CA GLU A 105 0.29 1.70 -15.49
C GLU A 105 1.17 0.78 -14.64
N THR A 106 0.55 -0.11 -13.85
CA THR A 106 1.32 -0.95 -12.91
C THR A 106 2.23 -1.85 -13.74
N SER A 107 3.45 -2.08 -13.27
CA SER A 107 4.40 -2.95 -14.00
C SER A 107 3.86 -4.38 -14.20
N CYS A 108 2.85 -4.77 -13.43
CA CYS A 108 2.18 -6.07 -13.49
C CYS A 108 1.07 -6.12 -14.56
N SER A 109 0.55 -4.97 -15.00
CA SER A 109 -0.44 -4.87 -16.08
C SER A 109 0.15 -4.97 -17.48
N ARG A 110 1.48 -4.84 -17.62
CA ARG A 110 2.17 -5.09 -18.90
C ARG A 110 2.03 -6.57 -19.25
N ARG A 111 1.09 -6.88 -20.15
CA ARG A 111 1.03 -8.20 -20.78
C ARG A 111 2.34 -8.46 -21.54
N PRO A 112 2.87 -9.69 -21.52
CA PRO A 112 3.91 -10.09 -22.47
C PRO A 112 3.42 -9.99 -23.92
#